data_AF-A0A2S5ZFA6-F1
#
_entry.id   AF-A0A2S5ZFA6-F1
#
_cell.length_a   1.000
_cell.length_b   1.000
_cell.length_c   1.000
_cell.angle_alpha   90.00
_cell.angle_beta   90.00
_cell.angle_gamma   90.00
#
_symmetry.space_group_name_H-M   'P 1'
#
loop_
_entity.id
_entity.type
_entity.pdbx_description
1 polymer ?
#
loop_
_entity_poly.entity_id
_entity_poly.type
_entity_poly.pdbx_seq_one_letter_code
_entity_poly.pdbx_strand_id
1 'polypeptide(L)'
;MTNLILAAIAALVVGIVIGVFVGRSGQGTSLRQRRAEQQIEELRSEYTRYQAQVNEHFMESAHLLRRFNDAYRDVNQHMARGANRLCNDEDWMEELAQETSKKRLEEVREDASEPPRDYAPKTDPKDSGTLAEDFGLKKGDKAQQA
;
A
#
# COMPACT_ATOMS: atom_id res chain seq x y z
N MET A 1 -4.67 -6.24 85.17
CA MET A 1 -5.18 -7.34 84.31
C MET A 1 -6.49 -6.95 83.60
N THR A 2 -7.51 -6.50 84.33
CA THR A 2 -8.84 -6.09 83.79
C THR A 2 -8.81 -4.93 82.78
N ASN A 3 -8.01 -3.89 83.01
CA ASN A 3 -7.95 -2.72 82.11
C ASN A 3 -7.41 -3.05 80.71
N LEU A 4 -6.49 -4.01 80.60
CA LEU A 4 -5.97 -4.48 79.31
C LEU A 4 -7.04 -5.24 78.52
N ILE A 5 -7.87 -6.02 79.21
CA ILE A 5 -8.99 -6.76 78.59
C ILE A 5 -10.04 -5.77 78.06
N LEU A 6 -10.37 -4.72 78.83
CA LEU A 6 -11.28 -3.66 78.40
C LEU A 6 -10.75 -2.89 77.18
N ALA A 7 -9.45 -2.55 77.16
CA ALA A 7 -8.83 -1.88 76.03
C ALA A 7 -8.82 -2.76 74.77
N ALA A 8 -8.56 -4.06 74.91
CA ALA A 8 -8.59 -5.01 73.80
C ALA A 8 -9.99 -5.15 73.18
N ILE A 9 -11.02 -5.22 74.02
CA ILE A 9 -12.42 -5.27 73.57
C ILE A 9 -12.81 -3.97 72.87
N ALA A 10 -12.44 -2.81 73.42
CA ALA A 10 -12.72 -1.52 72.80
C ALA A 10 -12.05 -1.39 71.42
N ALA A 11 -10.79 -1.79 71.30
CA ALA A 11 -10.08 -1.80 70.01
C ALA A 11 -10.72 -2.73 68.99
N LEU A 12 -11.22 -3.91 69.42
CA LEU A 12 -11.92 -4.86 68.55
C LEU A 12 -13.25 -4.30 68.05
N VAL A 13 -14.03 -3.65 68.92
CA VAL A 13 -15.29 -3.00 68.52
C VAL A 13 -15.02 -1.88 67.50
N VAL A 14 -14.02 -1.03 67.75
CA VAL A 14 -13.64 0.05 66.82
C VAL A 14 -13.17 -0.53 65.48
N GLY A 15 -12.36 -1.60 65.50
CA GLY A 15 -11.91 -2.30 64.30
C GLY A 15 -13.06 -2.90 63.49
N ILE A 16 -14.06 -3.49 64.15
CA ILE A 16 -15.27 -4.03 63.48
C ILE A 16 -16.09 -2.90 62.87
N VAL A 17 -16.30 -1.80 63.59
CA VAL A 17 -17.08 -0.65 63.08
C VAL A 17 -16.41 -0.07 61.83
N ILE A 18 -15.09 0.17 61.88
CA ILE A 18 -14.33 0.68 60.72
C ILE A 18 -14.36 -0.35 59.58
N GLY A 19 -14.13 -1.63 59.89
CA GLY A 19 -14.14 -2.71 58.91
C GLY A 19 -15.46 -2.85 58.17
N VAL A 20 -16.60 -2.73 58.87
CA VAL A 20 -17.94 -2.75 58.27
C VAL A 20 -18.19 -1.50 57.43
N PHE A 21 -17.77 -0.32 57.89
CA PHE A 21 -17.96 0.94 57.18
C PHE A 21 -17.19 0.97 55.85
N VAL A 22 -15.93 0.52 55.86
CA VAL A 22 -15.10 0.39 54.66
C VAL A 22 -15.58 -0.77 53.77
N GLY A 23 -15.94 -1.92 54.37
CA GLY A 23 -16.40 -3.09 53.63
C GLY A 23 -17.71 -2.86 52.87
N ARG A 24 -18.65 -2.07 53.43
CA ARG A 24 -19.90 -1.72 52.73
C ARG A 24 -19.68 -0.75 51.57
N SER A 25 -18.65 0.11 51.59
CA SER A 25 -18.42 1.07 50.50
C SER A 25 -17.96 0.40 49.20
N GLY A 26 -17.36 -0.80 49.28
CA GLY A 26 -16.89 -1.57 48.12
C GLY A 26 -17.99 -2.24 47.29
N GLN A 27 -19.22 -2.33 47.78
CA GLN A 27 -20.31 -3.00 47.04
C GLN A 27 -20.68 -2.27 45.72
N GLY A 28 -20.50 -0.95 45.65
CA GLY A 28 -20.72 -0.17 44.42
C GLY A 28 -19.69 -0.42 43.31
N THR A 29 -18.52 -0.98 43.64
CA THR A 29 -17.47 -1.34 42.68
C THR A 29 -17.92 -2.49 41.77
N SER A 30 -18.76 -3.41 42.27
CA SER A 30 -19.29 -4.53 41.48
C SER A 30 -20.09 -4.07 40.24
N LEU A 31 -20.86 -2.99 40.35
CA LEU A 31 -21.63 -2.44 39.23
C LEU A 31 -20.72 -1.72 38.21
N ARG A 32 -19.68 -1.02 38.69
CA ARG A 32 -18.67 -0.40 37.81
C ARG A 32 -17.87 -1.45 37.06
N GLN A 33 -17.52 -2.54 37.73
CA GLN A 33 -16.80 -3.66 37.13
C GLN A 33 -17.64 -4.36 36.06
N ARG A 34 -18.91 -4.65 36.34
CA ARG A 34 -19.84 -5.20 35.33
C ARG A 34 -20.00 -4.29 34.12
N ARG A 35 -20.07 -2.96 34.31
CA ARG A 35 -20.14 -2.02 33.19
C ARG A 35 -18.84 -1.99 32.38
N ALA A 36 -17.69 -2.06 33.03
CA ALA A 36 -16.40 -2.12 32.33
C ALA A 36 -16.27 -3.42 31.51
N GLU A 37 -16.69 -4.56 32.07
CA GLU A 37 -16.75 -5.84 31.35
C GLU A 37 -17.70 -5.77 30.14
N GLN A 38 -18.88 -5.18 30.31
CA GLN A 38 -19.83 -4.96 29.21
C GLN A 38 -19.25 -4.09 28.10
N GLN A 39 -18.56 -3.00 28.44
CA GLN A 39 -17.91 -2.14 27.44
C GLN A 39 -16.81 -2.89 26.68
N ILE A 40 -16.03 -3.73 27.35
CA ILE A 40 -15.00 -4.54 26.69
C ILE A 40 -15.63 -5.54 25.72
N GLU A 41 -16.73 -6.19 26.12
CA GLU A 41 -17.43 -7.15 25.27
C GLU A 41 -18.07 -6.46 24.06
N GLU A 42 -18.71 -5.31 24.27
CA GLU A 42 -19.29 -4.51 23.20
C GLU A 42 -18.22 -4.11 22.17
N LEU A 43 -17.08 -3.58 22.64
CA LEU A 43 -15.98 -3.16 21.78
C LEU A 43 -15.35 -4.34 21.00
N ARG A 44 -15.23 -5.51 21.64
CA ARG A 44 -14.79 -6.74 20.94
C ARG A 44 -15.78 -7.18 19.88
N SER A 45 -17.08 -7.08 20.17
CA SER A 45 -18.14 -7.43 19.23
C SER A 45 -18.14 -6.50 18.01
N GLU A 46 -17.98 -5.20 18.23
CA GLU A 46 -17.85 -4.20 17.15
C GLU A 46 -16.62 -4.45 16.31
N TYR A 47 -15.48 -4.75 16.94
CA TYR A 47 -14.24 -5.05 16.23
C TYR A 47 -14.36 -6.30 15.36
N THR A 48 -14.99 -7.36 15.89
CA THR A 48 -15.23 -8.60 15.14
C THR A 48 -16.16 -8.36 13.96
N ARG A 49 -17.22 -7.57 14.17
CA ARG A 49 -18.16 -7.17 13.11
C ARG A 49 -17.47 -6.32 12.03
N TYR A 50 -16.61 -5.39 12.43
CA TYR A 50 -15.82 -4.57 11.52
C TYR A 50 -14.88 -5.45 10.67
N GLN A 51 -14.15 -6.37 11.29
CA GLN A 51 -13.29 -7.31 10.57
C GLN A 51 -14.08 -8.13 9.54
N ALA A 52 -15.26 -8.64 9.92
CA ALA A 52 -16.13 -9.38 9.01
C ALA A 52 -16.60 -8.50 7.82
N GLN A 53 -17.00 -7.26 8.09
CA GLN A 53 -17.44 -6.31 7.06
C GLN A 53 -16.30 -5.95 6.09
N VAL A 54 -15.08 -5.75 6.59
CA VAL A 54 -13.91 -5.48 5.76
C VAL A 54 -13.60 -6.69 4.88
N ASN A 55 -13.65 -7.91 5.43
CA ASN A 55 -13.43 -9.12 4.66
C ASN A 55 -14.47 -9.29 3.54
N GLU A 56 -15.76 -9.06 3.85
CA GLU A 56 -16.83 -9.09 2.85
C GLU A 56 -16.58 -8.07 1.73
N HIS A 57 -16.23 -6.83 2.07
CA HIS A 57 -15.94 -5.78 1.10
C HIS A 57 -14.77 -6.16 0.18
N PHE A 58 -13.72 -6.79 0.72
CA PHE A 58 -12.58 -7.22 -0.10
C PHE A 58 -12.88 -8.45 -0.96
N MET A 59 -13.72 -9.38 -0.49
CA MET A 59 -14.22 -10.47 -1.33
C MET A 59 -15.03 -9.94 -2.51
N GLU A 60 -15.98 -9.04 -2.24
CA GLU A 60 -16.78 -8.39 -3.29
C GLU A 60 -15.89 -7.60 -4.26
N SER A 61 -14.95 -6.82 -3.73
CA SER A 61 -13.97 -6.06 -4.54
C SER A 61 -13.12 -6.98 -5.43
N ALA A 62 -12.65 -8.12 -4.91
CA ALA A 62 -11.90 -9.10 -5.68
C ALA A 62 -12.74 -9.71 -6.82
N HIS A 63 -14.03 -9.96 -6.57
CA HIS A 63 -14.97 -10.41 -7.62
C HIS A 63 -15.20 -9.34 -8.69
N LEU A 64 -15.35 -8.07 -8.32
CA LEU A 64 -15.45 -6.97 -9.28
C LEU A 64 -14.17 -6.82 -10.09
N LEU A 65 -13.00 -6.87 -9.44
CA LEU A 65 -11.71 -6.74 -10.08
C LEU A 65 -11.46 -7.88 -11.09
N ARG A 66 -11.87 -9.11 -10.76
CA ARG A 66 -11.79 -10.24 -11.69
C ARG A 66 -12.62 -9.99 -12.95
N ARG A 67 -13.89 -9.60 -12.78
CA ARG A 67 -14.78 -9.26 -13.92
C ARG A 67 -14.22 -8.13 -14.77
N PHE A 68 -13.66 -7.10 -14.13
CA PHE A 68 -12.99 -6.00 -14.84
C PHE A 68 -11.79 -6.49 -15.65
N ASN A 69 -10.93 -7.33 -15.07
CA ASN A 69 -9.77 -7.87 -15.77
C ASN A 69 -10.18 -8.76 -16.96
N ASP A 70 -11.24 -9.54 -16.81
CA ASP A 70 -11.78 -10.35 -17.91
C ASP A 70 -12.29 -9.46 -19.05
N ALA A 71 -13.05 -8.40 -18.74
CA ALA A 71 -13.48 -7.42 -19.73
C ALA A 71 -12.30 -6.68 -20.40
N TYR A 72 -11.26 -6.33 -19.64
CA TYR A 72 -10.04 -5.73 -20.18
C TYR A 72 -9.36 -6.67 -21.18
N ARG A 73 -9.25 -7.97 -20.86
CA ARG A 73 -8.70 -8.97 -21.77
C ARG A 73 -9.53 -9.10 -23.05
N ASP A 74 -10.85 -9.11 -22.94
CA ASP A 74 -11.74 -9.18 -24.09
C ASP A 74 -11.57 -7.97 -25.01
N VAL A 75 -11.50 -6.76 -24.45
CA VAL A 75 -11.23 -5.53 -25.21
C VAL A 75 -9.88 -5.61 -25.91
N ASN A 76 -8.83 -6.01 -25.19
CA ASN A 76 -7.50 -6.12 -25.77
C ASN A 76 -7.45 -7.17 -26.90
N GLN A 77 -8.12 -8.32 -26.71
CA GLN A 77 -8.20 -9.35 -27.74
C GLN A 77 -9.01 -8.86 -28.96
N HIS A 78 -10.09 -8.11 -28.74
CA HIS A 78 -10.85 -7.49 -29.81
C HIS A 78 -10.00 -6.50 -30.62
N MET A 79 -9.22 -5.65 -29.92
CA MET A 79 -8.30 -4.71 -30.55
C MET A 79 -7.21 -5.43 -31.35
N ALA A 80 -6.62 -6.50 -30.82
CA ALA A 80 -5.62 -7.30 -31.53
C ALA A 80 -6.20 -7.96 -32.79
N ARG A 81 -7.41 -8.54 -32.72
CA ARG A 81 -8.11 -9.10 -33.89
C ARG A 81 -8.46 -8.02 -34.91
N GLY A 82 -8.92 -6.85 -34.45
CA GLY A 82 -9.23 -5.69 -35.29
C GLY A 82 -7.99 -5.20 -36.03
N ALA A 83 -6.89 -4.99 -35.32
CA ALA A 83 -5.60 -4.62 -35.91
C ALA A 83 -5.15 -5.65 -36.94
N ASN A 84 -5.17 -6.94 -36.61
CA ASN A 84 -4.80 -7.98 -37.57
C ASN A 84 -5.74 -8.00 -38.78
N ARG A 85 -7.05 -7.80 -38.61
CA ARG A 85 -7.98 -7.81 -39.75
C ARG A 85 -7.80 -6.59 -40.66
N LEU A 86 -7.59 -5.40 -40.08
CA LEU A 86 -7.45 -4.15 -40.84
C LEU A 86 -6.05 -4.02 -41.47
N CYS A 87 -5.03 -4.58 -40.82
CA CYS A 87 -3.66 -4.60 -41.32
C CYS A 87 -3.32 -5.92 -42.03
N ASN A 88 -4.25 -6.78 -42.42
CA ASN A 88 -3.90 -8.02 -43.15
C ASN A 88 -4.71 -8.12 -44.44
N ASP A 89 -4.85 -6.99 -45.14
CA ASP A 89 -5.03 -7.02 -46.60
C ASP A 89 -3.81 -7.77 -47.16
N GLU A 90 -3.96 -8.93 -47.76
CA GLU A 90 -2.80 -9.70 -48.22
C GLU A 90 -2.01 -8.95 -49.30
N ASP A 91 -2.69 -8.04 -50.02
CA ASP A 91 -2.13 -7.22 -51.09
C ASP A 91 -1.06 -6.20 -50.62
N TRP A 92 -1.26 -5.48 -49.50
CA TRP A 92 -0.26 -4.49 -49.04
C TRP A 92 1.00 -5.17 -48.48
N MET A 93 0.86 -6.35 -47.90
CA MET A 93 1.97 -7.07 -47.28
C MET A 93 2.90 -7.69 -48.33
N GLU A 94 2.34 -8.17 -49.44
CA GLU A 94 3.10 -8.66 -50.60
C GLU A 94 3.80 -7.51 -51.36
N GLU A 95 3.15 -6.35 -51.49
CA GLU A 95 3.74 -5.14 -52.07
C GLU A 95 4.90 -4.59 -51.21
N LEU A 96 4.74 -4.54 -49.88
CA LEU A 96 5.82 -4.20 -48.95
C LEU A 96 6.97 -5.21 -48.96
N ALA A 97 6.69 -6.51 -49.04
CA ALA A 97 7.74 -7.52 -49.13
C ALA A 97 8.58 -7.35 -50.40
N GLN A 98 7.94 -7.01 -51.53
CA GLN A 98 8.62 -6.71 -52.78
C GLN A 98 9.43 -5.40 -52.71
N GLU A 99 8.89 -4.31 -52.18
CA GLU A 99 9.63 -3.05 -51.98
C GLU A 99 10.84 -3.23 -51.04
N THR A 100 10.66 -3.94 -49.92
CA THR A 100 11.73 -4.16 -48.93
C THR A 100 12.85 -5.02 -49.50
N SER A 101 12.51 -6.03 -50.31
CA SER A 101 13.49 -6.84 -51.03
C SER A 101 14.30 -6.00 -52.03
N LYS A 102 13.61 -5.14 -52.79
CA LYS A 102 14.23 -4.23 -53.75
C LYS A 102 15.17 -3.22 -53.09
N LYS A 103 14.73 -2.61 -51.98
CA LYS A 103 15.50 -1.62 -51.22
C LYS A 103 16.70 -2.24 -50.50
N ARG A 104 16.56 -3.46 -49.95
CA ARG A 104 17.68 -4.20 -49.34
C ARG A 104 18.77 -4.56 -50.35
N LEU A 105 18.41 -4.82 -51.61
CA LEU A 105 19.37 -5.04 -52.69
C LEU A 105 20.12 -3.75 -53.10
N GLU A 106 19.52 -2.58 -52.93
CA GLU A 106 20.15 -1.28 -53.16
C GLU A 106 21.03 -0.80 -51.98
N GLU A 107 20.60 -1.04 -50.73
CA GLU A 107 21.22 -0.47 -49.51
C GLU A 107 22.45 -1.25 -49.02
N VAL A 108 22.64 -2.52 -49.39
CA VAL A 108 23.80 -3.34 -48.98
C VAL A 108 25.14 -2.87 -49.59
N ARG A 109 25.13 -1.87 -50.48
CA ARG A 109 26.36 -1.39 -51.12
C ARG A 109 27.13 -0.31 -50.36
N GLU A 110 26.50 0.47 -49.49
CA GLU A 110 27.19 1.53 -48.75
C GLU A 110 26.45 1.81 -47.43
N ASP A 111 26.86 1.18 -46.33
CA ASP A 111 27.28 1.84 -45.08
C ASP A 111 27.37 0.81 -43.95
N ALA A 112 28.39 0.96 -43.12
CA ALA A 112 28.70 0.03 -42.04
C ALA A 112 27.55 0.01 -41.01
N SER A 113 27.09 -1.20 -40.66
CA SER A 113 26.20 -1.41 -39.53
C SER A 113 26.92 -0.99 -38.24
N GLU A 114 26.77 0.28 -37.85
CA GLU A 114 27.19 0.76 -36.54
C GLU A 114 26.14 0.40 -35.49
N PRO A 115 26.55 -0.08 -34.30
CA PRO A 115 25.64 -0.29 -33.18
C PRO A 115 24.89 1.00 -32.81
N PRO A 116 23.65 0.91 -32.30
CA PRO A 116 22.90 2.08 -31.86
C PRO A 116 23.74 2.87 -30.85
N ARG A 117 24.07 4.10 -31.20
CA ARG A 117 24.87 4.99 -30.36
C ARG A 117 23.98 5.52 -29.23
N ASP A 118 23.96 4.81 -28.10
CA ASP A 118 23.25 5.23 -26.87
C ASP A 118 23.91 6.41 -26.12
N TYR A 119 24.64 7.29 -26.82
CA TYR A 119 25.34 8.42 -26.21
C TYR A 119 24.73 9.73 -26.71
N ALA A 120 24.10 10.48 -25.80
CA ALA A 120 23.87 11.91 -26.03
C ALA A 120 25.24 12.58 -26.25
N PRO A 121 25.51 13.17 -27.43
CA PRO A 121 26.81 13.77 -27.70
C PRO A 121 27.03 14.95 -26.74
N LYS A 122 28.23 14.99 -26.12
CA LYS A 122 28.65 16.15 -25.34
C LYS A 122 28.82 17.33 -26.28
N THR A 123 28.23 18.46 -25.95
CA THR A 123 28.35 19.70 -26.75
C THR A 123 29.78 20.24 -26.74
N ASP A 124 30.49 20.10 -25.61
CA ASP A 124 31.91 20.45 -25.45
C ASP A 124 32.66 19.33 -24.71
N PRO A 125 33.93 19.00 -25.05
CA PRO A 125 34.72 17.99 -24.36
C PRO A 125 34.88 18.21 -22.84
N LYS A 126 34.72 19.47 -22.38
CA LYS A 126 34.81 19.83 -20.96
C LYS A 126 33.48 19.76 -20.21
N ASP A 127 32.36 19.56 -20.92
CA ASP A 127 31.05 19.49 -20.29
C ASP A 127 30.84 18.14 -19.58
N SER A 128 30.18 18.21 -18.42
CA SER A 128 29.76 17.04 -17.66
C SER A 128 28.70 16.27 -18.44
N GLY A 129 28.78 14.93 -18.40
CA GLY A 129 27.85 14.09 -19.15
C GLY A 129 26.41 14.24 -18.65
N THR A 130 25.43 13.80 -19.43
CA THR A 130 23.99 13.87 -19.07
C THR A 130 23.63 13.09 -17.80
N LEU A 131 24.51 12.21 -17.32
CA LEU A 131 24.39 11.44 -16.08
C LEU A 131 25.19 12.03 -14.91
N ALA A 132 25.88 13.15 -15.10
CA ALA A 132 26.63 13.78 -14.04
C ALA A 132 25.68 14.50 -13.07
N GLU A 133 26.01 14.46 -11.78
CA GLU A 133 25.18 14.98 -10.69
C GLU A 133 24.97 16.50 -10.76
N ASP A 134 25.83 17.18 -11.50
CA ASP A 134 25.84 18.61 -11.76
C ASP A 134 25.19 19.01 -13.10
N PHE A 135 24.70 18.05 -13.89
CA PHE A 135 24.11 18.32 -15.20
C PHE A 135 22.85 19.20 -15.06
N GLY A 136 22.90 20.41 -15.63
CA GLY A 136 21.82 21.38 -15.53
C GLY A 136 21.84 22.28 -14.29
N LEU A 137 22.81 22.13 -13.38
CA LEU A 137 22.95 22.99 -12.20
C LEU A 137 23.86 24.19 -12.49
N LYS A 138 23.36 25.41 -12.24
CA LYS A 138 24.20 26.63 -12.32
C LYS A 138 25.14 26.68 -11.12
N LYS A 139 26.43 26.88 -11.38
CA LYS A 139 27.49 27.01 -10.37
C LYS A 139 27.24 28.25 -9.49
N GLY A 140 26.44 28.06 -8.45
CA GLY A 140 25.97 29.12 -7.56
C GLY A 140 25.00 28.60 -6.49
N ASP A 141 24.21 27.56 -6.82
CA ASP A 141 23.27 26.94 -5.88
C ASP A 141 23.91 25.76 -5.11
N LYS A 142 25.14 25.95 -4.62
CA LYS A 142 25.64 25.08 -3.56
C LYS A 142 24.98 25.55 -2.26
N ALA A 143 23.82 24.96 -1.95
CA ALA A 143 23.23 25.04 -0.63
C ALA A 143 24.30 24.56 0.36
N GLN A 144 24.82 25.53 1.11
CA GLN A 144 25.78 25.35 2.17
C GLN A 144 25.07 24.56 3.27
N GLN A 145 25.25 23.24 3.26
CA GLN A 145 24.77 22.36 4.33
C GLN A 145 25.62 22.64 5.57
N ALA A 146 24.99 23.32 6.53
CA ALA A 146 25.22 23.19 7.96
C ALA A 146 23.97 22.54 8.57
#